data_AF-A0A6M2EU10-F1
#
_entry.id   AF-A0A6M2EU10-F1
#
_cell.length_a   1.000
_cell.length_b   1.000
_cell.length_c   1.000
_cell.angle_alpha   90.00
_cell.angle_beta   90.00
_cell.angle_gamma   90.00
#
_symmetry.space_group_name_H-M   'P 1'
#
loop_
_entity.id
_entity.type
_entity.pdbx_description
1 polymer ?
#
loop_
_entity_poly.entity_id
_entity_poly.type
_entity_poly.pdbx_seq_one_letter_code
_entity_poly.pdbx_strand_id
1 'polypeptide(L)'
;MQNQEGQLAAEGETGVTCEIEDWANFGGGDDDITQQQSSVPFVGDKEPLSALAAEYQSGSPILLQKIKVLGDKYVAIRRTRGDGNCFFRSFMFSYLEHILEKQDRAEVDRIKANVEECRKTLQSLGYVDFTFEDFFAVNLSFALSYFMQDVCIILFLSIF
;
A
#
# COMPACT_ATOMS: atom_id res chain seq x y z
N MET A 1 3.38 -77.96 -12.83
CA MET A 1 2.12 -77.65 -12.12
C MET A 1 2.04 -76.14 -11.97
N GLN A 2 0.83 -75.62 -12.18
CA GLN A 2 0.31 -74.27 -11.89
C GLN A 2 -0.09 -73.48 -13.15
N ASN A 3 -1.42 -73.35 -13.22
CA ASN A 3 -2.24 -72.65 -14.19
C ASN A 3 -2.36 -71.15 -13.81
N GLN A 4 -2.58 -70.36 -14.87
CA GLN A 4 -3.41 -69.15 -15.03
C GLN A 4 -4.02 -68.44 -13.82
N GLU A 5 -3.91 -67.10 -13.85
CA GLU A 5 -4.92 -66.02 -13.75
C GLU A 5 -4.11 -64.70 -13.64
N GLY A 6 -4.40 -63.54 -14.21
CA GLY A 6 -5.58 -62.89 -14.73
C GLY A 6 -5.15 -61.46 -15.12
N GLN A 7 -5.90 -60.85 -16.02
CA GLN A 7 -5.58 -59.69 -16.86
C GLN A 7 -5.95 -58.35 -16.19
N LEU A 8 -5.23 -57.24 -16.49
CA LEU A 8 -5.75 -55.94 -16.98
C LEU A 8 -4.89 -54.69 -16.61
N ALA A 9 -4.39 -54.03 -17.67
CA ALA A 9 -4.16 -52.60 -17.96
C ALA A 9 -3.64 -51.57 -16.93
N ALA A 10 -2.55 -50.89 -17.30
CA ALA A 10 -2.26 -49.45 -17.08
C ALA A 10 -1.15 -49.05 -18.09
N GLU A 11 -1.46 -48.54 -19.27
CA GLU A 11 -1.67 -47.12 -19.62
C GLU A 11 -0.45 -46.20 -19.34
N GLY A 12 0.27 -45.89 -20.43
CA GLY A 12 0.81 -44.56 -20.74
C GLY A 12 1.85 -43.93 -19.81
N GLU A 13 3.12 -44.11 -20.14
CA GLU A 13 4.16 -43.13 -19.76
C GLU A 13 3.83 -41.78 -20.42
N THR A 14 3.24 -40.87 -19.65
CA THR A 14 3.20 -39.45 -19.98
C THR A 14 4.13 -38.75 -18.99
N GLY A 15 5.34 -38.48 -19.44
CA GLY A 15 6.23 -37.56 -18.74
C GLY A 15 5.56 -36.21 -18.68
N VAL A 16 5.13 -35.80 -17.48
CA VAL A 16 4.75 -34.42 -17.22
C VAL A 16 6.04 -33.62 -17.22
N THR A 17 6.38 -33.02 -18.35
CA THR A 17 7.29 -31.89 -18.37
C THR A 17 6.55 -30.72 -17.74
N CYS A 18 6.92 -30.34 -16.52
CA CYS A 18 6.62 -29.00 -16.04
C CYS A 18 7.33 -28.04 -17.01
N GLU A 19 6.59 -27.42 -17.90
CA GLU A 19 7.11 -26.37 -18.75
C GLU A 19 7.66 -25.29 -17.83
N ILE A 20 8.97 -25.04 -17.92
CA ILE A 20 9.61 -23.92 -17.26
C ILE A 20 9.02 -22.69 -17.94
N GLU A 21 8.11 -22.01 -17.25
CA GLU A 21 7.56 -20.74 -17.69
C GLU A 21 8.71 -19.78 -18.00
N ASP A 22 8.71 -19.31 -19.24
CA ASP A 22 9.75 -18.50 -19.85
C ASP A 22 9.80 -17.14 -19.14
N TRP A 23 10.67 -17.02 -18.11
CA TRP A 23 10.87 -15.79 -17.31
C TRP A 23 11.15 -14.56 -18.19
N ALA A 24 11.62 -14.77 -19.42
CA ALA A 24 11.86 -13.72 -20.41
C ALA A 24 10.62 -12.86 -20.74
N ASN A 25 9.39 -13.39 -20.59
CA ASN A 25 8.17 -12.64 -20.90
C ASN A 25 7.74 -11.65 -19.80
N PHE A 26 8.24 -11.78 -18.57
CA PHE A 26 7.93 -10.83 -17.49
C PHE A 26 8.87 -9.62 -17.48
N GLY A 27 10.02 -9.70 -18.15
CA GLY A 27 11.04 -8.65 -18.13
C GLY A 27 10.74 -7.41 -18.96
N GLY A 28 9.68 -7.41 -19.78
CA GLY A 28 9.35 -6.28 -20.67
C GLY A 28 8.35 -5.26 -20.12
N GLY A 29 7.74 -5.53 -18.95
CA GLY A 29 6.70 -4.68 -18.37
C GLY A 29 7.18 -3.69 -17.31
N ASP A 30 8.34 -3.94 -16.69
CA ASP A 30 8.85 -3.14 -15.57
C ASP A 30 9.41 -1.79 -16.03
N ASP A 31 9.97 -1.72 -17.24
CA ASP A 31 10.67 -0.55 -17.77
C ASP A 31 9.72 0.66 -17.99
N ASP A 32 8.52 0.38 -18.50
CA ASP A 32 7.53 1.40 -18.87
C ASP A 32 6.74 1.91 -17.63
N ILE A 33 6.47 1.02 -16.67
CA ILE A 33 5.88 1.37 -15.36
C ILE A 33 6.86 2.25 -14.56
N THR A 34 8.16 1.93 -14.61
CA THR A 34 9.21 2.67 -13.92
C THR A 34 9.42 4.07 -14.50
N GLN A 35 9.28 4.24 -15.82
CA GLN A 35 9.50 5.52 -16.49
C GLN A 35 8.38 6.55 -16.24
N GLN A 36 7.10 6.17 -16.28
CA GLN A 36 5.99 7.14 -16.10
C GLN A 36 5.78 7.57 -14.64
N GLN A 37 6.13 6.74 -13.66
CA GLN A 37 5.85 7.00 -12.25
C GLN A 37 7.00 7.68 -11.48
N SER A 38 8.21 7.69 -12.02
CA SER A 38 9.41 8.19 -11.33
C SER A 38 9.36 9.68 -10.97
N SER A 39 8.61 10.50 -11.72
CA SER A 39 8.52 11.95 -11.52
C SER A 39 7.46 12.40 -10.50
N VAL A 40 6.49 11.55 -10.16
CA VAL A 40 5.38 11.89 -9.25
C VAL A 40 5.74 11.44 -7.83
N PRO A 41 5.75 12.31 -6.80
CA PRO A 41 6.05 11.87 -5.44
C PRO A 41 5.05 10.81 -4.94
N PHE A 42 5.49 9.94 -4.02
CA PHE A 42 4.62 8.91 -3.43
C PHE A 42 3.39 9.53 -2.74
N VAL A 43 3.61 10.64 -2.04
CA VAL A 43 2.60 11.49 -1.43
C VAL A 43 2.93 12.93 -1.83
N GLY A 44 2.01 13.60 -2.55
CA GLY A 44 2.15 15.00 -2.96
C GLY A 44 1.81 15.96 -1.83
N ASP A 45 1.91 17.26 -2.10
CA ASP A 45 1.53 18.32 -1.14
C ASP A 45 0.02 18.52 -1.03
N LYS A 46 -0.43 19.28 -0.02
CA LYS A 46 -1.82 19.74 0.08
C LYS A 46 -2.08 20.74 -1.03
N GLU A 47 -3.10 20.48 -1.82
CA GLU A 47 -3.52 21.32 -2.94
C GLU A 47 -4.99 21.72 -2.79
N PRO A 48 -5.39 22.92 -3.26
CA PRO A 48 -6.77 23.32 -3.24
C PRO A 48 -7.63 22.46 -4.19
N LEU A 49 -8.92 22.29 -3.89
CA LEU A 49 -9.84 21.54 -4.75
C LEU A 49 -10.00 22.16 -6.15
N SER A 50 -9.63 23.43 -6.33
CA SER A 50 -9.58 24.07 -7.65
C SER A 50 -8.56 23.42 -8.59
N ALA A 51 -7.46 22.87 -8.07
CA ALA A 51 -6.49 22.13 -8.87
C ALA A 51 -7.13 20.87 -9.47
N LEU A 52 -7.95 20.16 -8.69
CA LEU A 52 -8.73 19.02 -9.18
C LEU A 52 -9.79 19.45 -10.20
N ALA A 53 -10.48 20.57 -9.96
CA ALA A 53 -11.47 21.08 -10.92
C ALA A 53 -10.83 21.43 -12.28
N ALA A 54 -9.61 21.99 -12.27
CA ALA A 54 -8.89 22.35 -13.50
C ALA A 54 -8.59 21.12 -14.38
N GLU A 55 -8.27 19.96 -13.80
CA GLU A 55 -8.05 18.71 -14.55
C GLU A 55 -9.29 18.24 -15.30
N TYR A 56 -10.47 18.50 -14.75
CA TYR A 56 -11.75 18.10 -15.33
C TYR A 56 -12.45 19.22 -16.12
N GLN A 57 -11.79 20.36 -16.33
CA GLN A 57 -12.38 21.53 -17.01
C GLN A 57 -12.86 21.21 -18.43
N SER A 58 -12.10 20.39 -19.16
CA SER A 58 -12.45 19.90 -20.50
C SER A 58 -13.15 18.52 -20.48
N GLY A 59 -13.46 18.00 -19.29
CA GLY A 59 -13.99 16.67 -19.06
C GLY A 59 -15.50 16.65 -18.84
N SER A 60 -15.95 15.76 -17.95
CA SER A 60 -17.38 15.57 -17.68
C SER A 60 -17.94 16.69 -16.78
N PRO A 61 -19.02 17.39 -17.19
CA PRO A 61 -19.66 18.41 -16.35
C PRO A 61 -20.23 17.85 -15.04
N ILE A 62 -20.55 16.54 -15.00
CA ILE A 62 -21.02 15.86 -13.79
C ILE A 62 -19.89 15.80 -12.74
N LEU A 63 -18.64 15.57 -13.16
CA LEU A 63 -17.50 15.53 -12.24
C LEU A 63 -17.20 16.91 -11.68
N LEU A 64 -17.27 17.96 -12.50
CA LEU A 64 -17.13 19.35 -12.02
C LEU A 64 -18.18 19.69 -10.96
N GLN A 65 -19.43 19.28 -11.15
CA GLN A 65 -20.48 19.49 -10.15
C GLN A 65 -20.22 18.72 -8.85
N LYS A 66 -19.70 17.49 -8.93
CA LYS A 66 -19.28 16.73 -7.74
C LYS A 66 -18.12 17.40 -7.01
N ILE A 67 -17.11 17.88 -7.73
CA ILE A 67 -15.96 18.60 -7.16
C ILE A 67 -16.42 19.87 -6.46
N LYS A 68 -17.38 20.60 -7.04
CA LYS A 68 -17.98 21.78 -6.41
C LYS A 68 -18.61 21.44 -5.05
N VAL A 69 -19.42 20.37 -4.98
CA VAL A 69 -20.02 19.91 -3.71
C VAL A 69 -18.96 19.47 -2.69
N LEU A 70 -17.84 18.89 -3.16
CA LEU A 70 -16.71 18.58 -2.28
C LEU A 70 -16.03 19.84 -1.74
N GLY A 71 -15.96 20.92 -2.54
CA GLY A 71 -15.43 22.23 -2.15
C GLY A 71 -16.11 22.84 -0.93
N ASP A 72 -17.39 22.54 -0.72
CA ASP A 72 -18.14 23.03 0.44
C ASP A 72 -17.76 22.31 1.76
N LYS A 73 -17.12 21.13 1.66
CA LYS A 73 -16.82 20.25 2.80
C LYS A 73 -15.33 20.07 3.07
N TYR A 74 -14.50 20.17 2.05
CA TYR A 74 -13.07 19.88 2.11
C TYR A 74 -12.26 21.08 1.64
N VAL A 75 -11.23 21.43 2.39
CA VAL A 75 -10.37 22.60 2.12
C VAL A 75 -9.28 22.26 1.10
N ALA A 76 -8.75 21.05 1.16
CA ALA A 76 -7.63 20.61 0.33
C ALA A 76 -7.72 19.12 0.00
N ILE A 77 -6.99 18.71 -1.03
CA ILE A 77 -6.70 17.33 -1.37
C ILE A 77 -5.20 17.08 -1.31
N ARG A 78 -4.81 15.82 -1.15
CA ARG A 78 -3.42 15.38 -1.25
C ARG A 78 -3.39 14.18 -2.19
N ARG A 79 -2.61 14.25 -3.27
CA ARG A 79 -2.51 13.14 -4.23
C ARG A 79 -1.52 12.09 -3.74
N THR A 80 -1.81 10.83 -4.04
CA THR A 80 -0.84 9.73 -3.94
C THR A 80 -0.59 9.16 -5.32
N ARG A 81 0.63 8.70 -5.58
CA ARG A 81 1.00 8.02 -6.83
C ARG A 81 0.03 6.87 -7.16
N GLY A 82 -0.29 6.65 -8.44
CA GLY A 82 -1.20 5.59 -8.89
C GLY A 82 -0.48 4.28 -9.24
N ASP A 83 0.15 3.64 -8.25
CA ASP A 83 1.02 2.45 -8.41
C ASP A 83 0.46 1.17 -7.76
N GLY A 84 -0.87 1.10 -7.59
CA GLY A 84 -1.54 -0.02 -6.91
C GLY A 84 -1.50 0.07 -5.37
N ASN A 85 -0.61 0.89 -4.79
CA ASN A 85 -0.48 1.07 -3.34
C ASN A 85 -1.17 2.34 -2.80
N CYS A 86 -1.89 3.06 -3.66
CA CYS A 86 -2.48 4.36 -3.34
C CYS A 86 -3.42 4.34 -2.13
N PHE A 87 -4.20 3.27 -1.94
CA PHE A 87 -5.10 3.12 -0.79
C PHE A 87 -4.30 3.04 0.52
N PHE A 88 -3.39 2.07 0.65
CA PHE A 88 -2.59 1.87 1.86
C PHE A 88 -1.75 3.10 2.18
N ARG A 89 -1.20 3.74 1.16
CA ARG A 89 -0.40 4.95 1.31
C ARG A 89 -1.24 6.15 1.75
N SER A 90 -2.41 6.36 1.17
CA SER A 90 -3.34 7.42 1.60
C SER A 90 -3.80 7.20 3.04
N PHE A 91 -4.15 5.96 3.38
CA PHE A 91 -4.57 5.59 4.74
C PHE A 91 -3.44 5.84 5.75
N MET A 92 -2.24 5.31 5.50
CA MET A 92 -1.10 5.45 6.40
C MET A 92 -0.75 6.93 6.63
N PHE A 93 -0.65 7.72 5.55
CA PHE A 93 -0.35 9.14 5.68
C PHE A 93 -1.43 9.89 6.47
N SER A 94 -2.71 9.71 6.11
CA SER A 94 -3.82 10.38 6.79
C SER A 94 -3.91 10.01 8.27
N TYR A 95 -3.65 8.74 8.62
CA TYR A 95 -3.69 8.26 9.99
C TYR A 95 -2.54 8.83 10.82
N LEU A 96 -1.32 8.86 10.27
CA LEU A 96 -0.16 9.46 10.93
C LEU A 96 -0.30 10.98 11.08
N GLU A 97 -0.78 11.68 10.05
CA GLU A 97 -1.06 13.13 10.10
C GLU A 97 -2.10 13.42 11.20
N HIS A 98 -3.15 12.61 11.32
CA HIS A 98 -4.16 12.75 12.37
C HIS A 98 -3.58 12.59 13.78
N ILE A 99 -2.79 11.55 14.03
CA ILE A 99 -2.15 11.33 15.33
C ILE A 99 -1.19 12.47 15.66
N LEU A 100 -0.45 12.96 14.67
CA LEU A 100 0.47 14.08 14.85
C LEU A 100 -0.26 15.38 15.22
N GLU A 101 -1.33 15.71 14.49
CA GLU A 101 -2.13 16.92 14.74
C GLU A 101 -2.86 16.87 16.09
N LYS A 102 -3.36 15.69 16.49
CA LYS A 102 -4.14 15.52 17.73
C LYS A 102 -3.30 15.18 18.96
N GLN A 103 -2.06 14.71 18.77
CA GLN A 103 -1.19 14.23 19.85
C GLN A 103 -1.88 13.16 20.72
N ASP A 104 -2.72 12.32 20.11
CA ASP A 104 -3.58 11.36 20.81
C ASP A 104 -2.79 10.12 21.23
N ARG A 105 -2.27 10.14 22.47
CA ARG A 105 -1.50 9.01 23.01
C ARG A 105 -2.34 7.76 23.22
N ALA A 106 -3.63 7.90 23.54
CA ALA A 106 -4.51 6.76 23.76
C ALA A 106 -4.70 5.98 22.46
N GLU A 107 -4.86 6.69 21.35
CA GLU A 107 -4.93 6.07 20.02
C GLU A 107 -3.63 5.37 19.65
N VAL A 108 -2.46 5.98 19.96
CA VAL A 108 -1.14 5.37 19.73
C VAL A 108 -0.99 4.06 20.50
N ASP A 109 -1.42 4.01 21.75
CA ASP A 109 -1.33 2.80 22.56
C ASP A 109 -2.31 1.72 22.07
N ARG A 110 -3.52 2.12 21.66
CA ARG A 110 -4.52 1.21 21.08
C ARG A 110 -4.02 0.56 19.80
N ILE A 111 -3.46 1.34 18.86
CA ILE A 111 -2.99 0.79 17.59
C ILE A 111 -1.74 -0.08 17.76
N LYS A 112 -0.85 0.23 18.71
CA LYS A 112 0.28 -0.65 19.05
C LYS A 112 -0.20 -2.03 19.52
N ALA A 113 -1.20 -2.05 20.39
CA ALA A 113 -1.80 -3.30 20.87
C ALA A 113 -2.40 -4.10 19.70
N ASN A 114 -3.14 -3.43 18.80
CA ASN A 114 -3.73 -4.07 17.63
C ASN A 114 -2.67 -4.60 16.65
N VAL A 115 -1.58 -3.86 16.42
CA VAL A 115 -0.48 -4.28 15.55
C VAL A 115 0.20 -5.53 16.11
N GLU A 116 0.39 -5.60 17.43
CA GLU A 116 0.91 -6.80 18.09
C GLU A 116 -0.05 -7.99 18.01
N GLU A 117 -1.36 -7.75 18.10
CA GLU A 117 -2.36 -8.80 17.88
C GLU A 117 -2.37 -9.30 16.43
N CYS A 118 -2.22 -8.41 15.45
CA CYS A 118 -2.04 -8.79 14.04
C CYS A 118 -0.79 -9.64 13.84
N ARG A 119 0.34 -9.28 14.48
CA ARG A 119 1.58 -10.08 14.46
C ARG A 119 1.32 -11.51 14.95
N LYS A 120 0.68 -11.66 16.12
CA LYS A 120 0.33 -12.97 16.70
C LYS A 120 -0.63 -13.76 15.82
N THR A 121 -1.56 -13.08 15.18
CA THR A 121 -2.51 -13.71 14.25
C THR A 121 -1.76 -14.29 13.04
N LEU A 122 -0.82 -13.55 12.45
CA LEU A 122 0.01 -14.06 11.34
C LEU A 122 0.83 -15.28 11.77
N GLN A 123 1.43 -15.25 12.96
CA GLN A 123 2.13 -16.41 13.53
C GLN A 123 1.21 -17.63 13.66
N SER A 124 -0.01 -17.43 14.17
CA SER A 124 -0.99 -18.51 14.35
C SER A 124 -1.47 -19.13 13.02
N LEU A 125 -1.42 -18.36 11.93
CA LEU A 125 -1.75 -18.81 10.58
C LEU A 125 -0.57 -19.52 9.89
N GLY A 126 0.58 -19.64 10.56
CA GLY A 126 1.76 -20.35 10.07
C GLY A 126 2.76 -19.48 9.31
N TYR A 127 2.60 -18.14 9.34
CA TYR A 127 3.64 -17.25 8.82
C TYR A 127 4.83 -17.22 9.78
N VAL A 128 6.04 -17.40 9.24
CA VAL A 128 7.28 -17.37 10.02
C VAL A 128 7.68 -15.92 10.27
N ASP A 129 8.07 -15.57 11.50
CA ASP A 129 8.42 -14.21 11.93
C ASP A 129 9.35 -13.46 10.97
N PHE A 130 10.40 -14.13 10.49
CA PHE A 130 11.36 -13.56 9.56
C PHE A 130 10.73 -12.96 8.29
N THR A 131 9.55 -13.42 7.87
CA THR A 131 8.87 -12.93 6.66
C THR A 131 8.20 -11.57 6.82
N PHE A 132 7.92 -11.15 8.07
CA PHE A 132 7.22 -9.89 8.32
C PHE A 132 7.81 -9.04 9.44
N GLU A 133 8.77 -9.55 10.21
CA GLU A 133 9.30 -8.85 11.38
C GLU A 133 9.78 -7.44 11.06
N ASP A 134 10.42 -7.23 9.90
CA ASP A 134 10.89 -5.93 9.44
C ASP A 134 9.74 -4.92 9.22
N PHE A 135 8.60 -5.37 8.69
CA PHE A 135 7.43 -4.51 8.47
C PHE A 135 6.79 -4.06 9.80
N PHE A 136 6.83 -4.92 10.82
CA PHE A 136 6.35 -4.59 12.17
C PHE A 136 7.40 -3.86 13.02
N ALA A 137 8.68 -4.03 12.70
CA ALA A 137 9.80 -3.39 13.40
C ALA A 137 9.88 -1.89 13.13
N VAL A 138 9.30 -1.41 12.01
CA VAL A 138 8.98 0.01 11.78
C VAL A 138 7.94 0.44 12.82
N ASN A 139 8.43 0.68 14.04
CA ASN A 139 7.62 0.96 15.19
C ASN A 139 6.88 2.27 14.97
N LEU A 140 5.56 2.27 15.18
CA LEU A 140 4.76 3.49 15.13
C LEU A 140 5.31 4.55 16.09
N SER A 141 5.91 4.16 17.22
CA SER A 141 6.60 5.09 18.11
C SER A 141 7.85 5.72 17.51
N PHE A 142 8.63 4.98 16.71
CA PHE A 142 9.83 5.50 16.04
C PHE A 142 9.43 6.41 14.87
N ALA A 143 8.44 5.99 14.08
CA ALA A 143 7.85 6.81 13.04
C ALA A 143 7.25 8.09 13.62
N LEU A 144 6.49 8.02 14.72
CA LEU A 144 5.91 9.19 15.38
C LEU A 144 6.96 10.05 16.08
N SER A 145 8.04 9.49 16.64
CA SER A 145 9.09 10.31 17.28
C SER A 145 9.92 11.06 16.25
N TYR A 146 10.30 10.40 15.15
CA TYR A 146 10.99 11.06 14.02
C TYR A 146 10.07 12.07 13.36
N PHE A 147 8.83 11.70 13.05
CA PHE A 147 7.86 12.60 12.41
C PHE A 147 7.44 13.75 13.33
N MET A 148 7.33 13.56 14.65
CA MET A 148 7.17 14.67 15.61
C MET A 148 8.42 15.54 15.70
N GLN A 149 9.62 14.98 15.72
CA GLN A 149 10.85 15.77 15.79
C GLN A 149 11.05 16.58 14.51
N ASP A 150 10.92 15.98 13.34
CA ASP A 150 11.11 16.65 12.05
C ASP A 150 10.03 17.70 11.80
N VAL A 151 8.75 17.42 12.09
CA VAL A 151 7.68 18.41 11.90
C VAL A 151 7.72 19.50 12.99
N CYS A 152 8.03 19.17 14.24
CA CYS A 152 8.26 20.21 15.26
C CYS A 152 9.46 21.08 14.87
N ILE A 153 10.57 20.51 14.38
CA ILE A 153 11.74 21.27 13.91
C ILE A 153 11.36 22.15 12.72
N ILE A 154 10.60 21.64 11.75
CA ILE A 154 10.14 22.42 10.59
C ILE A 154 9.21 23.57 11.05
N LEU A 155 8.24 23.32 11.94
CA LEU A 155 7.41 24.38 12.52
C LEU A 155 8.21 25.38 13.35
N PHE A 156 9.20 24.92 14.11
CA PHE A 156 10.09 25.78 14.90
C PHE A 156 10.96 26.68 14.01
N LEU A 157 11.47 26.15 12.91
CA LEU A 157 12.25 26.89 11.90
C LEU A 157 11.38 27.77 10.98
N SER A 158 10.06 27.56 10.96
CA SER A 158 9.12 28.42 10.23
C SER A 158 8.64 29.63 11.05
N ILE A 159 8.95 29.64 12.35
CA ILE A 159 8.52 30.66 13.33
C ILE A 159 9.68 31.61 13.73
N PHE A 160 10.92 31.29 13.37
CA PHE A 160 12.11 32.15 13.52
C PHE A 160 12.73 32.46 12.15
#